data_AF-A0A8H9XV42-F1
#
_entry.id   AF-A0A8H9XV42-F1
#
_cell.length_a   1.000
_cell.length_b   1.000
_cell.length_c   1.000
_cell.angle_alpha   90.00
_cell.angle_beta   90.00
_cell.angle_gamma   90.00
#
_symmetry.space_group_name_H-M   'P 1'
#
loop_
_entity.id
_entity.type
_entity.pdbx_description
1 polymer ?
#
loop_
_entity_poly.entity_id
_entity_poly.type
_entity_poly.pdbx_seq_one_letter_code
_entity_poly.pdbx_strand_id
1 'polypeptide(L)'
;MMRSDTDIDYAVLGEYTAFSDKARDAARRRHAEMCNLSSYLAKQAQSPESVTNHDEVLSAVNRMIDAEREMRNAVERANLLARACYKPPLKLASL
;
A
#
# COMPACT_ATOMS: atom_id res chain seq x y z
N MET A 1 11.77 37.68 22.91
CA MET A 1 12.54 36.58 22.30
C MET A 1 11.53 35.67 21.60
N MET A 2 11.19 35.97 20.34
CA MET A 2 10.25 35.16 19.57
C MET A 2 10.97 33.86 19.21
N ARG A 3 10.50 32.73 19.73
CA ARG A 3 10.91 31.42 19.20
C ARG A 3 10.36 31.33 17.78
N SER A 4 11.23 31.08 16.82
CA SER A 4 10.86 30.78 15.45
C SER A 4 10.07 29.46 15.47
N ASP A 5 8.75 29.57 15.46
CA ASP A 5 7.84 28.43 15.34
C ASP A 5 7.97 27.83 13.94
N THR A 6 8.91 26.91 13.72
CA THR A 6 8.86 25.71 12.83
C THR A 6 10.27 25.18 12.53
N ASP A 7 10.96 24.63 13.55
CA ASP A 7 12.08 23.73 13.26
C ASP A 7 11.50 22.37 12.85
N ILE A 8 11.44 22.11 11.54
CA ILE A 8 11.09 20.79 11.01
C ILE A 8 12.20 19.83 11.38
N ASP A 9 11.87 18.77 12.11
CA ASP A 9 12.79 17.65 12.30
C ASP A 9 12.89 16.87 10.98
N TYR A 10 14.00 17.08 10.27
CA TYR A 10 14.27 16.42 9.00
C TYR A 10 14.44 14.90 9.11
N ALA A 11 14.82 14.37 10.28
CA ALA A 11 14.86 12.93 10.49
C ALA A 11 13.43 12.35 10.52
N VAL A 12 12.53 12.98 11.26
CA VAL A 12 11.09 12.62 11.30
C VAL A 12 10.44 12.77 9.91
N LEU A 13 10.81 13.82 9.16
CA LEU A 13 10.34 14.00 7.78
C LEU A 13 10.85 12.88 6.85
N GLY A 14 12.11 12.44 7.03
CA GLY A 14 12.68 11.32 6.30
C GLY A 14 11.93 10.02 6.57
N GLU A 15 11.66 9.72 7.84
CA GLU A 15 10.87 8.54 8.23
C GLU A 15 9.43 8.59 7.70
N TYR A 16 8.76 9.74 7.80
CA TYR A 16 7.43 9.94 7.24
C TYR A 16 7.42 9.62 5.73
N THR A 17 8.41 10.13 5.00
CA THR A 17 8.55 9.91 3.55
C THR A 17 8.73 8.43 3.25
N ALA A 18 9.62 7.74 3.98
CA ALA A 18 9.89 6.33 3.78
C ALA A 18 8.62 5.46 4.02
N PHE A 19 7.87 5.70 5.09
CA PHE A 19 6.62 4.98 5.33
C PHE A 19 5.52 5.35 4.33
N SER A 20 5.46 6.59 3.87
CA SER A 20 4.52 7.02 2.82
C SER A 20 4.79 6.28 1.51
N ASP A 21 6.06 6.16 1.11
CA ASP A 21 6.44 5.46 -0.11
C ASP A 21 6.22 3.95 0.01
N LYS A 22 6.51 3.37 1.17
CA LYS A 22 6.17 1.97 1.46
C LYS A 22 4.67 1.70 1.35
N ALA A 23 3.83 2.60 1.85
CA ALA A 23 2.38 2.47 1.71
C ALA A 23 1.93 2.50 0.24
N ARG A 24 2.48 3.42 -0.56
CA ARG A 24 2.19 3.52 -2.00
C ARG A 24 2.67 2.31 -2.79
N ASP A 25 3.86 1.80 -2.49
CA ASP A 25 4.40 0.60 -3.13
C ASP A 25 3.51 -0.62 -2.85
N ALA A 26 3.13 -0.82 -1.58
CA ALA A 26 2.22 -1.89 -1.19
C ALA A 26 0.85 -1.76 -1.87
N ALA A 27 0.30 -0.54 -1.97
CA ALA A 27 -0.95 -0.27 -2.70
C ALA A 27 -0.85 -0.66 -4.18
N ARG A 28 0.26 -0.30 -4.85
CA ARG A 28 0.53 -0.65 -6.24
C ARG A 28 0.65 -2.16 -6.44
N ARG A 29 1.37 -2.85 -5.55
CA ARG A 29 1.48 -4.33 -5.58
C ARG A 29 0.12 -4.99 -5.42
N ARG A 30 -0.69 -4.55 -4.46
CA ARG A 30 -2.07 -5.04 -4.28
C ARG A 30 -2.91 -4.87 -5.54
N HIS A 31 -2.83 -3.69 -6.17
CA HIS A 31 -3.54 -3.42 -7.42
C HIS A 31 -3.04 -4.30 -8.58
N ALA A 32 -1.73 -4.48 -8.72
CA ALA A 32 -1.16 -5.35 -9.75
C ALA A 32 -1.63 -6.81 -9.60
N GLU A 33 -1.62 -7.36 -8.39
CA GLU A 33 -2.14 -8.71 -8.13
C GLU A 33 -3.63 -8.84 -8.49
N MET A 34 -4.43 -7.80 -8.20
CA MET A 34 -5.85 -7.77 -8.58
C MET A 34 -6.05 -7.79 -10.10
N CYS A 35 -5.28 -6.99 -10.84
CA CYS A 35 -5.33 -6.97 -12.30
C CYS A 35 -4.87 -8.30 -12.91
N ASN A 36 -3.81 -8.90 -12.35
CA ASN A 36 -3.29 -10.18 -12.80
C ASN A 36 -4.31 -11.30 -12.58
N LEU A 37 -4.90 -11.37 -11.38
CA LEU A 37 -5.92 -12.35 -11.05
C LEU A 37 -7.18 -12.16 -11.92
N SER A 38 -7.64 -10.93 -12.11
CA SER A 38 -8.77 -10.62 -13.00
C SER A 38 -8.50 -11.08 -14.43
N SER A 39 -7.29 -10.81 -14.95
CA SER A 39 -6.89 -11.23 -16.30
C SER A 39 -6.81 -12.75 -16.43
N TYR A 40 -6.29 -13.44 -15.40
CA TYR A 40 -6.24 -14.89 -15.34
C TYR A 40 -7.66 -15.49 -15.37
N LEU A 41 -8.56 -15.03 -14.50
CA LEU A 41 -9.93 -15.52 -14.43
C LEU A 41 -10.72 -15.24 -15.72
N ALA A 42 -10.50 -14.08 -16.34
CA ALA A 42 -11.11 -13.75 -17.63
C ALA A 42 -10.67 -14.71 -18.76
N LYS A 43 -9.40 -15.15 -18.76
CA LYS A 43 -8.90 -16.15 -19.72
C LYS A 43 -9.51 -17.52 -19.48
N GLN A 44 -9.62 -17.94 -18.22
CA GLN A 44 -10.26 -19.21 -17.86
C GLN A 44 -11.74 -19.23 -18.27
N ALA A 45 -12.48 -18.14 -18.03
CA ALA A 45 -13.88 -18.01 -18.43
C ALA A 45 -14.10 -18.10 -19.96
N GLN A 46 -13.10 -17.73 -20.76
CA GLN A 46 -13.13 -17.84 -22.23
C GLN A 46 -12.73 -19.23 -22.74
N SER A 47 -12.21 -20.10 -21.88
CA SER A 47 -11.67 -21.42 -22.25
C SER A 47 -12.38 -22.51 -21.42
N PRO A 48 -13.53 -23.04 -21.87
CA PRO A 48 -14.35 -23.98 -21.08
C PRO A 48 -13.64 -25.27 -20.67
N GLU A 49 -12.59 -25.66 -21.42
CA GLU A 49 -11.77 -26.84 -21.14
C GLU A 49 -10.61 -26.56 -20.18
N SER A 50 -10.33 -25.29 -19.87
CA SER A 50 -9.26 -24.91 -18.96
C SER A 50 -9.66 -25.21 -17.52
N VAL A 51 -8.78 -25.91 -16.81
CA VAL A 51 -8.98 -26.21 -15.39
C VAL A 51 -8.39 -25.04 -14.59
N THR A 52 -9.24 -24.36 -13.83
CA THR A 52 -8.79 -23.32 -12.90
C THR A 52 -7.81 -23.92 -11.89
N ASN A 53 -6.59 -23.42 -11.91
CA ASN A 53 -5.61 -23.67 -10.86
C ASN A 53 -6.01 -22.90 -9.58
N HIS A 54 -6.55 -23.63 -8.61
CA HIS A 54 -7.04 -23.05 -7.35
C HIS A 54 -5.89 -22.55 -6.47
N ASP A 55 -4.72 -23.20 -6.52
CA ASP A 55 -3.55 -22.80 -5.74
C ASP A 55 -3.01 -21.45 -6.24
N GLU A 56 -3.03 -21.22 -7.55
CA GLU A 56 -2.62 -19.94 -8.14
C GLU A 56 -3.57 -18.80 -7.72
N VAL A 57 -4.87 -19.05 -7.74
CA VAL A 57 -5.89 -18.10 -7.26
C VAL A 57 -5.69 -17.80 -5.78
N LEU A 58 -5.54 -18.82 -4.95
CA LEU A 58 -5.34 -18.67 -3.51
C LEU A 58 -4.04 -17.91 -3.21
N SER A 59 -2.96 -18.22 -3.94
CA SER A 59 -1.68 -17.54 -3.81
C SER A 59 -1.80 -16.05 -4.17
N ALA A 60 -2.49 -15.70 -5.26
CA ALA A 60 -2.74 -14.31 -5.64
C ALA A 60 -3.54 -13.56 -4.57
N VAL A 61 -4.62 -14.17 -4.05
CA VAL A 61 -5.42 -13.58 -2.97
C VAL A 61 -4.58 -13.35 -1.70
N ASN A 62 -3.74 -14.31 -1.31
CA ASN A 62 -2.85 -14.15 -0.16
C ASN A 62 -1.86 -13.00 -0.37
N ARG A 63 -1.25 -12.89 -1.55
CA ARG A 63 -0.35 -11.76 -1.88
C ARG A 63 -1.08 -10.41 -1.80
N MET A 64 -2.33 -10.34 -2.23
CA MET A 64 -3.16 -9.13 -2.08
C MET A 64 -3.41 -8.77 -0.61
N ILE A 65 -3.73 -9.77 0.23
CA ILE A 65 -3.96 -9.58 1.66
C ILE A 65 -2.68 -9.10 2.37
N ASP A 66 -1.54 -9.69 2.02
CA ASP A 66 -0.25 -9.31 2.62
C ASP A 66 0.15 -7.88 2.22
N ALA A 67 -0.03 -7.51 0.95
CA ALA A 67 0.17 -6.14 0.48
C ALA A 67 -0.80 -5.14 1.16
N GLU A 68 -2.06 -5.50 1.38
CA GLU A 68 -3.03 -4.67 2.11
C GLU A 68 -2.60 -4.45 3.56
N ARG A 69 -2.15 -5.51 4.26
CA ARG A 69 -1.64 -5.43 5.63
C ARG A 69 -0.41 -4.53 5.71
N GLU A 70 0.53 -4.70 4.79
CA GLU A 70 1.73 -3.89 4.71
C GLU A 70 1.39 -2.41 4.48
N MET A 71 0.49 -2.12 3.54
CA MET A 71 0.01 -0.76 3.26
C MET A 71 -0.59 -0.12 4.52
N ARG A 72 -1.50 -0.82 5.22
CA ARG A 72 -2.15 -0.29 6.43
C ARG A 72 -1.16 0.00 7.54
N ASN A 73 -0.22 -0.92 7.79
CA ASN A 73 0.83 -0.73 8.78
C ASN A 73 1.73 0.46 8.44
N ALA A 74 2.09 0.62 7.16
CA ALA A 74 2.89 1.75 6.71
C ALA A 74 2.14 3.10 6.85
N VAL A 75 0.84 3.13 6.54
CA VAL A 75 0.00 4.32 6.78
C VAL A 75 -0.09 4.68 8.25
N GLU A 76 -0.29 3.69 9.13
CA GLU A 76 -0.33 3.92 10.57
C GLU A 76 0.98 4.56 11.05
N ARG A 77 2.13 3.99 10.64
CA ARG A 77 3.46 4.54 10.96
C ARG A 77 3.66 5.95 10.42
N ALA A 78 3.32 6.21 9.16
CA ALA A 78 3.41 7.55 8.58
C ALA A 78 2.52 8.55 9.32
N ASN A 79 1.30 8.16 9.69
CA ASN A 79 0.35 9.05 10.36
C ASN A 79 0.75 9.40 11.80
N LEU A 80 1.46 8.51 12.50
CA LEU A 80 2.07 8.83 13.80
C LEU A 80 3.11 9.95 13.68
N LEU A 81 3.86 9.99 12.58
CA LEU A 81 4.91 10.97 12.32
C LEU A 81 4.38 12.29 11.72
N ALA A 82 3.23 12.24 11.03
CA ALA A 82 2.67 13.34 10.24
C ALA A 82 2.56 14.66 11.01
N ARG A 83 2.12 14.61 12.28
CA ARG A 83 1.98 15.81 13.12
C ARG A 83 3.34 16.45 13.45
N ALA A 84 4.36 15.63 13.71
CA ALA A 84 5.68 16.09 14.10
C ALA A 84 6.46 16.71 12.92
N CYS A 85 6.15 16.31 11.68
CA CYS A 85 6.72 16.90 10.47
C CYS A 85 5.76 17.84 9.69
N TYR A 86 4.66 18.27 10.32
CA TYR A 86 3.66 19.17 9.73
C TYR A 86 3.10 18.71 8.38
N LYS A 87 2.99 17.40 8.17
CA LYS A 87 2.39 16.79 6.97
C LYS A 87 0.94 16.40 7.24
N PRO A 88 0.08 16.41 6.20
CA PRO A 88 -1.26 15.85 6.35
C PRO A 88 -1.18 14.33 6.56
N PRO A 89 -2.10 13.75 7.35
CA PRO A 89 -2.21 12.31 7.46
C PRO A 89 -2.62 11.70 6.11
N LEU A 90 -2.02 10.56 5.78
CA LEU A 90 -2.38 9.74 4.63
C LEU A 90 -3.75 9.10 4.85
N LYS A 91 -4.56 9.09 3.79
CA LYS A 91 -5.83 8.37 3.74
C LYS A 91 -5.68 7.16 2.85
N LEU A 92 -6.18 6.00 3.26
CA LEU A 92 -6.13 4.77 2.45
C LEU A 92 -6.77 4.95 1.06
N ALA A 93 -7.86 5.73 0.98
CA ALA A 93 -8.54 6.01 -0.28
C ALA A 93 -7.75 6.94 -1.25
N SER A 94 -6.63 7.50 -0.79
CA SER A 94 -5.75 8.38 -1.58
C SER A 94 -4.44 7.73 -1.99
N LEU A 95 -4.28 6.43 -1.69
CA LEU A 95 -3.17 5.59 -2.13
C LEU A 95 -3.57 4.81 -3.38
#